data_AF-A0A535ANW4-F1
#
_entry.id   AF-A0A535ANW4-F1
#
_cell.length_a   1.000
_cell.length_b   1.000
_cell.length_c   1.000
_cell.angle_alpha   90.00
_cell.angle_beta   90.00
_cell.angle_gamma   90.00
#
_symmetry.space_group_name_H-M   'P 1'
#
loop_
_entity.id
_entity.type
_entity.pdbx_description
1 polymer ?
#
loop_
_entity_poly.entity_id
_entity_poly.type
_entity_poly.pdbx_seq_one_letter_code
_entity_poly.pdbx_strand_id
1 'polypeptide(L)'
;MSGARWGGGGRLFQAYNGITDLVIDHNTAFQDGPIIMAEGKPHRGFIYRNNLTPHNDYGIQGTGTGSGERTLNKYFPGAVVEKNVIIANPYASHYPANNFSSPSLGTVGFVDYGRADYRLSDSSPYKRAGSDGKDIGVDFEALSAALAEAAARDLNPGCVRKKNG
;
A
#
# COMPACT_ATOMS: atom_id res chain seq x y z
N MET A 1 -7.30 8.01 2.30
CA MET A 1 -7.34 8.57 3.66
C MET A 1 -7.12 10.06 3.56
N SER A 2 -8.14 10.89 3.78
CA SER A 2 -7.98 12.35 3.69
C SER A 2 -7.95 13.03 5.05
N GLY A 3 -7.00 13.92 5.25
CA GLY A 3 -6.91 14.72 6.47
C GLY A 3 -8.07 15.70 6.60
N ALA A 4 -8.50 16.26 5.47
CA ALA A 4 -9.63 17.18 5.39
C ALA A 4 -10.98 16.58 5.82
N ARG A 5 -11.15 15.25 5.71
CA ARG A 5 -12.41 14.57 6.06
C ARG A 5 -12.44 14.10 7.52
N TRP A 6 -11.29 13.88 8.15
CA TRP A 6 -11.20 13.18 9.43
C TRP A 6 -10.35 13.88 10.51
N GLY A 7 -9.80 15.07 10.23
CA GLY A 7 -9.12 15.91 11.23
C GLY A 7 -7.71 15.45 11.64
N GLY A 8 -6.98 14.76 10.76
CA GLY A 8 -5.60 14.31 11.00
C GLY A 8 -4.68 14.47 9.78
N GLY A 9 -3.41 14.06 9.89
CA GLY A 9 -2.43 14.22 8.80
C GLY A 9 -2.63 13.29 7.58
N GLY A 10 -3.68 12.47 7.56
CA GLY A 10 -4.00 11.62 6.39
C GLY A 10 -2.94 10.56 6.05
N ARG A 11 -2.15 10.08 7.03
CA ARG A 11 -1.20 8.98 6.83
C ARG A 11 -1.93 7.67 6.49
N LEU A 12 -1.32 6.82 5.68
CA LEU A 12 -1.88 5.52 5.33
C LEU A 12 -1.63 4.48 6.43
N PHE A 13 -0.37 4.28 6.82
CA PHE A 13 0.02 3.34 7.87
C PHE A 13 0.78 4.01 9.02
N GLN A 14 0.63 3.44 10.21
CA GLN A 14 1.46 3.75 11.37
C GLN A 14 2.23 2.48 11.77
N ALA A 15 3.56 2.57 11.84
CA ALA A 15 4.40 1.56 12.45
C ALA A 15 4.89 2.09 13.81
N TYR A 16 4.48 1.43 14.90
CA TYR A 16 4.79 1.89 16.25
C TYR A 16 5.43 0.80 17.11
N ASN A 17 6.54 1.15 17.75
CA ASN A 17 7.12 0.41 18.88
C ASN A 17 7.46 -1.08 18.62
N GLY A 18 8.20 -1.35 17.53
CA GLY A 18 8.89 -2.63 17.37
C GLY A 18 8.06 -3.81 16.82
N ILE A 19 7.12 -3.55 15.90
CA ILE A 19 6.44 -4.58 15.12
C ILE A 19 7.44 -5.56 14.47
N THR A 20 7.12 -6.85 14.49
CA THR A 20 7.84 -7.93 13.81
C THR A 20 6.99 -8.51 12.67
N ASP A 21 7.64 -8.81 11.55
CA ASP A 21 7.09 -9.58 10.43
C ASP A 21 5.83 -8.97 9.78
N LEU A 22 5.75 -7.64 9.76
CA LEU A 22 4.71 -6.92 9.05
C LEU A 22 4.97 -6.96 7.54
N VAL A 23 4.03 -7.54 6.81
CA VAL A 23 4.00 -7.58 5.34
C VAL A 23 2.87 -6.69 4.83
N ILE A 24 3.22 -5.75 3.96
CA ILE A 24 2.28 -4.92 3.21
C ILE A 24 2.58 -5.19 1.74
N ASP A 25 1.73 -6.00 1.11
CA ASP A 25 1.89 -6.49 -0.26
C ASP A 25 0.60 -6.25 -1.06
N HIS A 26 0.71 -5.88 -2.33
CA HIS A 26 -0.42 -5.65 -3.24
C HIS A 26 -1.52 -4.70 -2.72
N ASN A 27 -1.15 -3.46 -2.39
CA ASN A 27 -2.13 -2.42 -2.04
C ASN A 27 -2.13 -1.27 -3.05
N THR A 28 -3.31 -0.84 -3.46
CA THR A 28 -3.53 0.46 -4.13
C THR A 28 -4.19 1.39 -3.13
N ALA A 29 -3.53 2.50 -2.78
CA ALA A 29 -4.06 3.42 -1.80
C ALA A 29 -3.78 4.88 -2.16
N PHE A 30 -4.71 5.74 -1.78
CA PHE A 30 -4.64 7.19 -1.97
C PHE A 30 -4.82 7.87 -0.62
N GLN A 31 -3.71 8.32 -0.05
CA GLN A 31 -3.65 9.07 1.20
C GLN A 31 -3.32 10.55 0.93
N ASP A 32 -3.35 11.42 1.94
CA ASP A 32 -2.88 12.81 1.81
C ASP A 32 -1.47 12.98 2.39
N GLY A 33 -1.17 12.29 3.49
CA GLY A 33 0.09 12.40 4.21
C GLY A 33 1.08 11.27 3.91
N PRO A 34 1.88 10.84 4.91
CA PRO A 34 2.85 9.78 4.71
C PRO A 34 2.22 8.46 4.28
N ILE A 35 2.91 7.69 3.43
CA ILE A 35 2.58 6.27 3.21
C ILE A 35 2.72 5.53 4.54
N ILE A 36 3.87 5.69 5.19
CA ILE A 36 4.14 5.07 6.50
C ILE A 36 4.73 6.14 7.40
N MET A 37 4.21 6.25 8.61
CA MET A 37 4.84 6.97 9.71
C MET A 37 5.40 5.97 10.73
N ALA A 38 6.71 6.02 10.98
CA ALA A 38 7.42 5.08 11.85
C ALA A 38 7.95 5.75 13.13
N GLU A 39 7.69 5.11 14.27
CA GLU A 39 7.95 5.68 15.58
C GLU A 39 8.31 4.62 16.63
N GLY A 40 9.06 5.04 17.66
CA GLY A 40 9.46 4.18 18.77
C GLY A 40 10.64 3.25 18.43
N LYS A 41 10.56 2.00 18.89
CA LYS A 41 11.61 0.99 18.67
C LYS A 41 11.66 0.52 17.21
N PRO A 42 12.86 0.18 16.69
CA PRO A 42 13.02 -0.39 15.35
C PRO A 42 12.17 -1.65 15.11
N HIS A 43 11.62 -1.76 13.91
CA HIS A 43 10.83 -2.88 13.40
C HIS A 43 11.74 -3.93 12.74
N ARG A 44 11.30 -5.19 12.69
CA ARG A 44 12.08 -6.31 12.10
C ARG A 44 11.21 -7.12 11.15
N GLY A 45 11.82 -7.71 10.12
CA GLY A 45 11.10 -8.53 9.14
C GLY A 45 10.07 -7.76 8.31
N PHE A 46 10.22 -6.44 8.20
CA PHE A 46 9.27 -5.61 7.47
C PHE A 46 9.40 -5.79 5.95
N ILE A 47 8.26 -5.98 5.28
CA ILE A 47 8.17 -6.09 3.82
C ILE A 47 7.14 -5.08 3.33
N TYR A 48 7.57 -4.19 2.43
CA TYR A 48 6.70 -3.30 1.66
C TYR A 48 6.95 -3.59 0.18
N ARG A 49 6.05 -4.34 -0.46
CA ARG A 49 6.27 -4.85 -1.82
C ARG A 49 5.03 -4.76 -2.69
N ASN A 50 5.20 -4.62 -4.00
CA ASN A 50 4.12 -4.58 -4.98
C ASN A 50 2.98 -3.58 -4.68
N ASN A 51 3.26 -2.49 -3.96
CA ASN A 51 2.25 -1.48 -3.63
C ASN A 51 2.26 -0.31 -4.63
N LEU A 52 1.12 0.34 -4.77
CA LEU A 52 0.90 1.51 -5.60
C LEU A 52 0.34 2.64 -4.73
N THR A 53 1.17 3.64 -4.45
CA THR A 53 0.85 4.71 -3.51
C THR A 53 1.47 6.04 -3.95
N PRO A 54 0.76 7.17 -3.82
CA PRO A 54 1.38 8.48 -4.00
C PRO A 54 2.37 8.81 -2.89
N HIS A 55 3.40 9.60 -3.21
CA HIS A 55 4.33 10.13 -2.23
C HIS A 55 3.66 11.21 -1.35
N ASN A 56 2.93 12.15 -1.95
CA ASN A 56 2.35 13.32 -1.28
C ASN A 56 3.32 14.03 -0.32
N ASP A 57 2.89 14.38 0.90
CA ASP A 57 3.73 15.01 1.92
C ASP A 57 5.02 14.20 2.10
N TYR A 58 4.90 12.88 2.25
CA TYR A 58 6.01 11.97 2.51
C TYR A 58 5.74 10.53 2.05
N GLY A 59 6.77 9.81 1.61
CA GLY A 59 6.63 8.38 1.38
C GLY A 59 6.70 7.59 2.70
N ILE A 60 7.74 6.78 2.87
CA ILE A 60 8.05 6.11 4.13
C ILE A 60 8.88 7.07 4.99
N GLN A 61 8.29 7.60 6.07
CA GLN A 61 8.95 8.52 6.99
C GLN A 61 8.87 8.05 8.45
N GLY A 62 9.84 8.45 9.28
CA GLY A 62 9.80 8.27 10.72
C GLY A 62 10.22 9.52 11.49
N THR A 63 9.91 9.53 12.79
CA THR A 63 10.16 10.68 13.67
C THR A 63 11.64 11.05 13.72
N GLY A 64 11.94 12.30 13.37
CA GLY A 64 13.30 12.85 13.33
C GLY A 64 14.14 12.36 12.15
N THR A 65 13.54 11.80 11.10
CA THR A 65 14.24 11.34 9.88
C THR A 65 13.51 11.78 8.61
N GLY A 66 14.23 11.97 7.50
CA GLY A 66 13.63 12.23 6.19
C GLY A 66 13.04 10.97 5.53
N SER A 67 12.19 11.15 4.52
CA SER A 67 11.61 10.05 3.74
C SER A 67 12.67 9.15 3.08
N GLY A 68 12.39 7.84 3.02
CA GLY A 68 13.26 6.84 2.41
C GLY A 68 14.42 6.43 3.31
N GLU A 69 15.63 6.40 2.77
CA GLU A 69 16.85 5.78 3.31
C GLU A 69 17.08 6.03 4.80
N ARG A 70 17.03 7.29 5.26
CA ARG A 70 17.26 7.61 6.68
C ARG A 70 16.21 6.99 7.60
N THR A 71 14.95 6.96 7.17
CA THR A 71 13.87 6.29 7.90
C THR A 71 14.06 4.78 7.87
N LEU A 72 14.34 4.21 6.69
CA LEU A 72 14.52 2.77 6.51
C LEU A 72 15.67 2.24 7.36
N ASN A 73 16.82 2.91 7.37
CA ASN A 73 17.98 2.51 8.17
C ASN A 73 17.72 2.58 9.68
N LYS A 74 16.97 3.58 10.15
CA LYS A 74 16.69 3.77 11.58
C LYS A 74 15.59 2.85 12.10
N TYR A 75 14.48 2.76 11.37
CA TYR A 75 13.24 2.13 11.85
C TYR A 75 12.96 0.76 11.25
N PHE A 76 13.52 0.43 10.09
CA PHE A 76 13.24 -0.81 9.37
C PHE A 76 14.52 -1.51 8.90
N PRO A 77 15.51 -1.76 9.79
CA PRO A 77 16.76 -2.37 9.37
C PRO A 77 16.53 -3.77 8.80
N GLY A 78 17.10 -4.02 7.61
CA GLY A 78 16.93 -5.27 6.89
C GLY A 78 15.56 -5.44 6.20
N ALA A 79 14.77 -4.38 6.08
CA ALA A 79 13.49 -4.46 5.39
C ALA A 79 13.63 -4.70 3.88
N VAL A 80 12.64 -5.38 3.32
CA VAL A 80 12.47 -5.54 1.88
C VAL A 80 11.51 -4.46 1.39
N VAL A 81 12.02 -3.52 0.60
CA VAL A 81 11.22 -2.47 -0.03
C VAL A 81 11.50 -2.48 -1.53
N GLU A 82 10.69 -3.19 -2.29
CA GLU A 82 10.92 -3.43 -3.72
C GLU A 82 9.61 -3.51 -4.49
N LYS A 83 9.68 -3.35 -5.81
CA LYS A 83 8.53 -3.47 -6.73
C LYS A 83 7.36 -2.54 -6.40
N ASN A 84 7.57 -1.46 -5.66
CA ASN A 84 6.51 -0.49 -5.40
C ASN A 84 6.50 0.60 -6.47
N VAL A 85 5.33 1.11 -6.81
CA VAL A 85 5.16 2.34 -7.56
C VAL A 85 4.87 3.45 -6.56
N ILE A 86 5.87 4.32 -6.33
CA ILE A 86 5.70 5.50 -5.49
C ILE A 86 5.51 6.71 -6.40
N ILE A 87 4.27 7.15 -6.54
CA ILE A 87 3.87 8.15 -7.53
C ILE A 87 4.31 9.54 -7.10
N ALA A 88 4.82 10.33 -8.05
CA ALA A 88 5.30 11.68 -7.84
C ALA A 88 6.34 11.79 -6.70
N ASN A 89 7.20 10.78 -6.56
CA ASN A 89 8.23 10.73 -5.54
C ASN A 89 9.48 11.56 -5.93
N PRO A 90 9.74 12.72 -5.29
CA PRO A 90 10.94 13.51 -5.58
C PRO A 90 12.22 12.88 -5.00
N TYR A 91 12.10 11.87 -4.14
CA TYR A 91 13.19 11.20 -3.43
C TYR A 91 13.36 9.74 -3.86
N ALA A 92 13.06 9.42 -5.13
CA ALA A 92 13.14 8.04 -5.63
C ALA A 92 14.52 7.38 -5.38
N SER A 93 15.60 8.16 -5.45
CA SER A 93 16.98 7.69 -5.16
C SER A 93 17.23 7.33 -3.68
N HIS A 94 16.35 7.72 -2.76
CA HIS A 94 16.44 7.35 -1.34
C HIS A 94 15.72 6.03 -1.03
N TYR A 95 15.15 5.36 -2.02
CA TYR A 95 14.53 4.04 -1.83
C TYR A 95 15.48 2.95 -2.33
N PRO A 96 15.37 1.72 -1.81
CA PRO A 96 16.12 0.60 -2.37
C PRO A 96 15.82 0.41 -3.87
N ALA A 97 16.75 -0.27 -4.54
CA ALA A 97 16.59 -0.60 -5.95
C ALA A 97 15.31 -1.40 -6.22
N ASN A 98 14.96 -1.56 -7.51
CA ASN A 98 13.80 -2.32 -7.97
C ASN A 98 12.43 -1.74 -7.59
N ASN A 99 12.35 -0.50 -7.12
CA ASN A 99 11.11 0.27 -7.10
C ASN A 99 10.91 1.02 -8.42
N PHE A 100 9.66 1.33 -8.75
CA PHE A 100 9.27 2.06 -9.94
C PHE A 100 8.95 3.52 -9.62
N SER A 101 9.24 4.39 -10.58
CA SER A 101 8.84 5.79 -10.55
C SER A 101 7.70 6.04 -11.53
N SER A 102 6.67 6.75 -11.08
CA SER A 102 5.64 7.33 -11.96
C SER A 102 5.57 8.83 -11.68
N PRO A 103 5.68 9.72 -12.67
CA PRO A 103 5.68 11.16 -12.42
C PRO A 103 4.32 11.69 -11.94
N SER A 104 3.21 11.03 -12.27
CA SER A 104 1.89 11.42 -11.78
C SER A 104 0.90 10.25 -11.81
N LEU A 105 -0.29 10.46 -11.22
CA LEU A 105 -1.39 9.49 -11.30
C LEU A 105 -1.83 9.21 -12.75
N GLY A 106 -1.75 10.23 -13.62
CA GLY A 106 -2.15 10.10 -15.02
C GLY A 106 -1.25 9.16 -15.84
N THR A 107 -0.01 8.93 -15.40
CA THR A 107 0.94 8.05 -16.07
C THR A 107 0.93 6.62 -15.53
N VAL A 108 0.04 6.30 -14.60
CA VAL A 108 -0.07 4.95 -14.04
C VAL A 108 -0.67 3.96 -15.04
N GLY A 109 -1.60 4.41 -15.89
CA GLY A 109 -2.33 3.52 -16.79
C GLY A 109 -3.46 2.77 -16.08
N PHE A 110 -4.27 3.48 -15.28
CA PHE A 110 -5.53 2.92 -14.79
C PHE A 110 -6.54 2.77 -15.94
N VAL A 111 -7.46 1.80 -15.84
CA VAL A 111 -8.57 1.63 -16.79
C VAL A 111 -9.46 2.87 -16.82
N ASP A 112 -9.94 3.35 -15.66
CA ASP A 112 -10.67 4.61 -15.54
C ASP A 112 -10.54 5.18 -14.12
N TYR A 113 -9.49 5.96 -13.89
CA TYR A 113 -9.25 6.61 -12.60
C TYR A 113 -10.41 7.55 -12.18
N GLY A 114 -11.03 8.25 -13.14
CA GLY A 114 -12.11 9.20 -12.87
C GLY A 114 -13.40 8.55 -12.39
N ARG A 115 -13.61 7.28 -12.74
CA ARG A 115 -14.72 6.44 -12.25
C ARG A 115 -14.33 5.47 -11.14
N ALA A 116 -13.16 5.67 -10.52
CA ALA A 116 -12.61 4.81 -9.47
C ALA A 116 -12.35 3.35 -9.91
N ASP A 117 -12.12 3.13 -11.21
CA ASP A 117 -11.61 1.86 -11.74
C ASP A 117 -10.09 1.87 -11.73
N TYR A 118 -9.53 1.47 -10.58
CA TYR A 118 -8.10 1.46 -10.33
C TYR A 118 -7.39 0.20 -10.84
N ARG A 119 -8.06 -0.62 -11.66
CA ARG A 119 -7.38 -1.72 -12.36
C ARG A 119 -6.35 -1.15 -13.32
N LEU A 120 -5.21 -1.84 -13.45
CA LEU A 120 -4.21 -1.47 -14.45
C LEU A 120 -4.66 -1.95 -15.83
N SER A 121 -4.61 -1.05 -16.81
CA SER A 121 -4.83 -1.38 -18.22
C SER A 121 -3.69 -2.27 -18.76
N ASP A 122 -3.93 -2.93 -19.88
CA ASP A 122 -2.90 -3.74 -20.55
C ASP A 122 -1.72 -2.90 -21.06
N SER A 123 -1.90 -1.59 -21.19
CA SER A 123 -0.84 -0.63 -21.54
C SER A 123 -0.07 -0.09 -20.34
N SER A 124 -0.49 -0.39 -19.11
CA SER A 124 0.22 0.06 -17.91
C SER A 124 1.58 -0.63 -17.82
N PRO A 125 2.68 0.12 -17.59
CA PRO A 125 4.00 -0.47 -17.36
C PRO A 125 4.05 -1.28 -16.05
N TYR A 126 3.03 -1.16 -15.20
CA TYR A 126 2.95 -1.82 -13.91
C TYR A 126 2.04 -3.06 -13.94
N LYS A 127 1.43 -3.36 -15.10
CA LYS A 127 0.72 -4.60 -15.38
C LYS A 127 1.71 -5.77 -15.31
N ARG A 128 1.40 -6.81 -14.53
CA ARG A 128 2.24 -8.01 -14.33
C ARG A 128 3.69 -7.73 -13.91
N ALA A 129 3.98 -6.56 -13.35
CA ALA A 129 5.34 -6.14 -13.00
C ALA A 129 5.76 -6.53 -11.57
N GLY A 130 4.84 -7.12 -10.80
CA GLY A 130 5.05 -7.59 -9.44
C GLY A 130 6.12 -8.67 -9.35
N SER A 131 6.67 -8.84 -8.15
CA SER A 131 7.64 -9.89 -7.85
C SER A 131 7.11 -11.31 -8.11
N ASP A 132 5.79 -11.48 -8.15
CA ASP A 132 5.05 -12.72 -8.39
C ASP A 132 4.40 -12.78 -9.79
N GLY A 133 4.68 -11.79 -10.64
CA GLY A 133 4.09 -11.69 -11.98
C GLY A 133 2.65 -11.17 -12.02
N LYS A 134 2.10 -10.72 -10.88
CA LYS A 134 0.82 -9.99 -10.82
C LYS A 134 1.01 -8.49 -11.03
N ASP A 135 -0.11 -7.79 -11.14
CA ASP A 135 -0.16 -6.34 -11.26
C ASP A 135 0.35 -5.66 -9.98
N ILE A 136 1.09 -4.56 -10.12
CA ILE A 136 1.40 -3.72 -8.94
C ILE A 136 0.13 -3.08 -8.40
N GLY A 137 -0.02 -3.08 -7.08
CA GLY A 137 -1.22 -2.62 -6.41
C GLY A 137 -2.20 -3.76 -6.11
N VAL A 138 -3.45 -3.40 -5.81
CA VAL A 138 -4.47 -4.36 -5.40
C VAL A 138 -4.74 -5.43 -6.46
N ASP A 139 -4.82 -6.69 -6.01
CA ASP A 139 -5.27 -7.81 -6.82
C ASP A 139 -6.80 -7.78 -6.93
N PHE A 140 -7.31 -7.20 -8.02
CA PHE A 140 -8.74 -7.08 -8.28
C PHE A 140 -9.42 -8.42 -8.55
N GLU A 141 -8.71 -9.44 -9.04
CA GLU A 141 -9.27 -10.77 -9.24
C GLU A 141 -9.56 -11.42 -7.88
N ALA A 142 -8.57 -11.41 -6.98
CA ALA A 142 -8.73 -11.92 -5.62
C ALA A 142 -9.79 -11.13 -4.84
N LEU A 143 -9.80 -9.80 -4.96
CA LEU A 143 -10.81 -8.95 -4.31
C LEU A 143 -12.23 -9.28 -4.79
N SER A 144 -12.42 -9.39 -6.11
CA SER A 144 -13.74 -9.69 -6.69
C SER A 144 -14.22 -11.07 -6.28
N ALA A 145 -13.34 -12.07 -6.25
CA ALA A 145 -13.66 -13.42 -5.78
C ALA A 145 -14.08 -13.43 -4.30
N ALA A 146 -13.36 -12.71 -3.43
CA ALA A 146 -13.69 -12.61 -2.01
C ALA A 146 -15.04 -11.92 -1.77
N LEU A 147 -15.34 -10.85 -2.52
CA LEU A 147 -16.62 -10.16 -2.44
C LEU A 147 -17.78 -11.04 -2.92
N ALA A 148 -17.59 -11.79 -3.99
CA ALA A 148 -18.58 -12.75 -4.47
C ALA A 148 -18.85 -13.86 -3.45
N GLU A 149 -17.80 -14.38 -2.79
CA GLU A 149 -17.94 -15.38 -1.73
C GLU A 149 -18.69 -14.82 -0.52
N ALA A 150 -18.36 -13.60 -0.08
CA ALA A 150 -19.05 -12.94 1.03
C ALA A 150 -20.54 -12.75 0.72
N ALA A 151 -20.88 -12.27 -0.48
CA ALA A 151 -22.26 -12.13 -0.91
C ALA A 151 -22.99 -13.50 -0.95
N ALA A 152 -22.32 -14.57 -1.39
CA ALA A 152 -22.89 -15.91 -1.38
C ALA A 152 -23.12 -16.45 0.04
N ARG A 153 -22.26 -16.11 1.01
CA ARG A 153 -22.44 -16.47 2.43
C ARG A 153 -23.62 -15.73 3.06
N ASP A 154 -23.80 -14.45 2.75
CA ASP A 154 -24.93 -13.65 3.26
C ASP A 154 -26.28 -14.10 2.68
N LEU A 155 -26.27 -14.67 1.47
CA LEU A 155 -27.45 -15.27 0.83
C LEU A 155 -27.76 -16.70 1.30
N ASN A 156 -26.94 -17.28 2.19
CA ASN A 156 -27.15 -18.63 2.72
C ASN A 156 -27.69 -18.56 4.18
N PRO A 157 -29.03 -18.60 4.41
CA PRO A 157 -29.64 -18.44 5.73
C PRO A 157 -29.39 -19.62 6.71
N GLY A 158 -28.48 -20.55 6.41
CA GLY A 158 -28.24 -21.76 7.19
C GLY A 158 -27.49 -21.58 8.51
N CYS A 159 -26.89 -20.41 8.79
CA CYS A 159 -26.19 -20.17 10.06
C CYS A 159 -27.09 -19.47 11.10
N VAL A 160 -28.16 -20.15 11.53
CA VAL A 160 -28.90 -19.71 12.72
C VAL A 160 -28.08 -20.12 13.94
N ARG A 161 -27.57 -19.14 14.72
CA ARG A 161 -27.00 -19.37 16.04
C ARG A 161 -27.97 -20.22 16.86
N LYS A 162 -27.60 -21.47 17.18
CA LYS A 162 -28.35 -22.27 18.14
C LYS A 162 -28.35 -21.53 19.48
N LYS A 163 -29.52 -21.03 19.90
CA LYS A 163 -29.75 -20.62 21.29
C LYS A 163 -29.86 -21.91 22.09
N ASN A 164 -28.85 -22.20 22.90
CA ASN A 164 -28.95 -23.24 23.91
C ASN A 164 -29.87 -22.71 25.01
N GLY A 165 -30.98 -23.42 25.23
CA GLY A 165 -31.85 -23.26 26.40
C GLY A 165 -31.35 -24.06 27.59
#